data_AF-A0A317G384-F1
#
_entry.id   AF-A0A317G384-F1
#
_cell.length_a   1.000
_cell.length_b   1.000
_cell.length_c   1.000
_cell.angle_alpha   90.00
_cell.angle_beta   90.00
_cell.angle_gamma   90.00
#
_symmetry.space_group_name_H-M   'P 1'
#
loop_
_entity.id
_entity.type
_entity.pdbx_description
1 polymer ?
#
loop_
_entity_poly.entity_id
_entity_poly.type
_entity_poly.pdbx_seq_one_letter_code
_entity_poly.pdbx_strand_id
1 'polypeptide(L)'
;MKFLKKLQTCTIVVVMLAVTIFCSSGKLSSVYDSFNLIGNNVYASGDYKYSVDSSDFVLLTDVIPDAILEIRYYSTYNFVGDRITGYEEPIALLTKEAAVALKQASDEFNSLGYRLKIYDAYRPQMAVTHFANWALDVNDTRMKAFFYPELDKSVLFEQGYIDAHSGHSRGSTLDLTLFDMNTEKEVDMGGTFDYFGELSHPDYTGITEQQYANRMLLQSVMVKHGFKPLPEEWWHFTLVDEPYPDTYFDFPVSRSSLLTNASDIEDQNNNKVKEQSEEGVLDPLSYWTTESAARTSLVSYVASVTDENSPDFIPVRDRIAVFDLDGTLFCETDPNYFDYCLLEYRVLDDPTYKDKASDFEKEVALKIRDQNLNHTSYKGLEVDHGKAVASAFAGMTIEEFNQYIQAFKAQPMPGYNNLTRGQSFYLPMVQVVNFLQAYDFTVYIVSGTDRFIVRGIIDNSILDIPPRQIIGSDETIKSNDQGDEDGLNYVFEDDDVLILGGEFIVKNLKMNKVSVIAQEIGQQPVLSFGNSTGDLSMCEYVVSNNKYKSMAFMLCCDDTVRENGNVEKADKMYALCDECDFVPISMKNDWTTIYGDNVTRK
;
A
#
# COMPACT_ATOMS: atom_id res chain seq x y z
N MET A 1 34.14 -48.84 -22.11
CA MET A 1 34.06 -47.37 -22.20
C MET A 1 32.63 -46.97 -22.60
N LYS A 2 31.55 -46.90 -21.82
CA LYS A 2 31.23 -46.80 -20.37
C LYS A 2 32.03 -45.76 -19.59
N PHE A 3 31.29 -44.84 -18.95
CA PHE A 3 31.68 -43.71 -18.09
C PHE A 3 32.05 -42.41 -18.80
N LEU A 4 31.04 -41.55 -19.06
CA LEU A 4 31.06 -40.08 -18.87
C LEU A 4 29.74 -39.47 -19.38
N LYS A 5 28.65 -39.70 -18.64
CA LYS A 5 27.36 -38.96 -18.67
C LYS A 5 26.54 -39.41 -17.45
N LYS A 6 26.99 -39.00 -16.26
CA LYS A 6 26.28 -39.16 -14.97
C LYS A 6 26.98 -38.29 -13.92
N LEU A 7 26.76 -36.98 -13.98
CA LEU A 7 27.07 -36.05 -12.88
C LEU A 7 26.36 -34.71 -13.14
N GLN A 8 25.03 -34.69 -13.04
CA GLN A 8 24.21 -33.48 -12.80
C GLN A 8 22.74 -33.88 -12.55
N THR A 9 22.57 -34.86 -11.66
CA THR A 9 21.25 -35.35 -11.21
C THR A 9 21.43 -35.81 -9.76
N CYS A 10 21.82 -34.89 -8.88
CA CYS A 10 22.04 -35.18 -7.45
C CYS A 10 21.60 -34.08 -6.47
N THR A 11 20.94 -32.98 -6.91
CA THR A 11 20.52 -31.94 -5.96
C THR A 11 19.05 -32.04 -5.53
N ILE A 12 18.19 -32.74 -6.27
CA ILE A 12 16.74 -32.83 -5.94
C ILE A 12 16.37 -34.12 -5.17
N VAL A 13 17.28 -35.08 -5.03
CA VAL A 13 17.03 -36.31 -4.26
C VAL A 13 17.42 -36.18 -2.78
N VAL A 14 18.05 -35.07 -2.36
CA VAL A 14 18.42 -34.84 -0.95
C VAL A 14 17.28 -34.24 -0.12
N VAL A 15 16.35 -33.50 -0.74
CA VAL A 15 15.22 -32.90 -0.01
C VAL A 15 14.08 -33.91 0.21
N MET A 16 13.77 -34.78 -0.76
CA MET A 16 12.73 -35.80 -0.55
C MET A 16 13.17 -37.04 0.25
N LEU A 17 14.46 -37.39 0.31
CA LEU A 17 14.92 -38.48 1.19
C LEU A 17 15.12 -38.03 2.64
N ALA A 18 15.30 -36.74 2.91
CA ALA A 18 15.33 -36.21 4.28
C ALA A 18 13.93 -36.28 4.93
N VAL A 19 12.86 -36.07 4.15
CA VAL A 19 11.47 -36.08 4.64
C VAL A 19 10.96 -37.49 4.99
N THR A 20 11.52 -38.56 4.43
CA THR A 20 11.15 -39.95 4.82
C THR A 20 12.12 -40.63 5.78
N ILE A 21 13.34 -40.10 5.98
CA ILE A 21 14.33 -40.71 6.91
C ILE A 21 14.44 -39.96 8.25
N PHE A 22 13.95 -38.72 8.37
CA PHE A 22 13.84 -38.02 9.66
C PHE A 22 12.49 -38.15 10.38
N CYS A 23 11.55 -38.94 9.83
CA CYS A 23 10.27 -39.23 10.46
C CYS A 23 10.34 -40.25 11.62
N SER A 24 11.50 -40.35 12.29
CA SER A 24 11.70 -41.22 13.47
C SER A 24 11.92 -40.46 14.78
N SER A 25 11.88 -39.13 14.76
CA SER A 25 11.78 -38.30 15.96
C SER A 25 10.60 -37.35 15.82
N GLY A 26 9.42 -37.75 16.34
CA GLY A 26 8.16 -37.02 16.21
C GLY A 26 8.12 -35.67 16.90
N LYS A 27 8.92 -34.69 16.43
CA LYS A 27 9.00 -33.32 16.95
C LYS A 27 8.90 -32.23 15.89
N LEU A 28 8.97 -32.55 14.59
CA LEU A 28 8.81 -31.57 13.50
C LEU A 28 7.36 -31.40 13.02
N SER A 29 6.41 -32.24 13.44
CA SER A 29 5.02 -32.11 12.95
C SER A 29 4.26 -30.95 13.58
N SER A 30 4.58 -30.53 14.82
CA SER A 30 3.77 -29.53 15.52
C SER A 30 3.89 -28.12 14.96
N VAL A 31 4.99 -27.77 14.28
CA VAL A 31 5.17 -26.45 13.65
C VAL A 31 4.38 -26.35 12.35
N TYR A 32 4.35 -27.43 11.55
CA TYR A 32 3.53 -27.47 10.33
C TYR A 32 2.03 -27.60 10.61
N ASP A 33 1.64 -28.16 11.76
CA ASP A 33 0.23 -28.25 12.14
C ASP A 33 -0.37 -26.88 12.54
N SER A 34 0.47 -25.90 12.93
CA SER A 34 0.10 -24.52 13.29
C SER A 34 0.07 -23.52 12.13
N PHE A 35 0.36 -23.97 10.90
CA PHE A 35 0.29 -23.15 9.71
C PHE A 35 -0.26 -23.90 8.50
N ASN A 36 -1.15 -23.27 7.74
CA ASN A 36 -1.58 -23.76 6.44
C ASN A 36 -0.68 -23.20 5.33
N LEU A 37 -0.09 -24.09 4.54
CA LEU A 37 0.58 -23.75 3.28
C LEU A 37 -0.46 -23.67 2.17
N ILE A 38 -0.68 -22.46 1.64
CA ILE A 38 -1.50 -22.24 0.44
C ILE A 38 -0.67 -21.39 -0.52
N GLY A 39 -0.13 -22.02 -1.58
CA GLY A 39 0.88 -21.39 -2.44
C GLY A 39 2.24 -21.26 -1.75
N ASN A 40 3.03 -20.25 -2.15
CA ASN A 40 4.34 -19.92 -1.53
C ASN A 40 4.22 -19.13 -0.21
N ASN A 41 3.00 -18.91 0.30
CA ASN A 41 2.74 -18.14 1.52
C ASN A 41 2.29 -19.06 2.66
N VAL A 42 2.72 -18.70 3.86
CA VAL A 42 2.41 -19.44 5.08
C VAL A 42 1.44 -18.63 5.93
N TYR A 43 0.24 -19.18 6.12
CA TYR A 43 -0.81 -18.59 6.94
C TYR A 43 -0.93 -19.36 8.24
N ALA A 44 -1.15 -18.67 9.35
CA ALA A 44 -1.35 -19.32 10.62
C ALA A 44 -2.67 -20.14 10.62
N SER A 45 -2.64 -21.38 11.13
CA SER A 45 -3.81 -22.24 11.29
C SER A 45 -4.34 -22.21 12.73
N GLY A 46 -5.66 -22.06 12.89
CA GLY A 46 -6.37 -22.07 14.19
C GLY A 46 -7.52 -21.07 14.25
N ASP A 47 -8.43 -21.25 15.20
CA ASP A 47 -9.61 -20.39 15.45
C ASP A 47 -9.20 -19.06 16.12
N TYR A 48 -8.39 -18.24 15.45
CA TYR A 48 -7.96 -16.93 15.94
C TYR A 48 -8.87 -15.81 15.41
N LYS A 49 -9.22 -14.85 16.27
CA LYS A 49 -10.05 -13.70 15.86
C LYS A 49 -9.16 -12.64 15.23
N TYR A 50 -9.45 -12.25 13.99
CA TYR A 50 -8.79 -11.13 13.32
C TYR A 50 -9.67 -9.88 13.30
N SER A 51 -9.06 -8.70 13.24
CA SER A 51 -9.79 -7.44 13.13
C SER A 51 -8.99 -6.39 12.37
N VAL A 52 -9.66 -5.53 11.61
CA VAL A 52 -9.07 -4.30 11.04
C VAL A 52 -9.59 -3.04 11.72
N ASP A 53 -10.47 -3.20 12.72
CA ASP A 53 -11.01 -2.10 13.51
C ASP A 53 -9.97 -1.56 14.48
N SER A 54 -9.48 -0.36 14.20
CA SER A 54 -8.50 0.37 14.99
C SER A 54 -9.11 1.36 15.99
N SER A 55 -10.43 1.36 16.19
CA SER A 55 -11.15 2.41 16.93
C SER A 55 -10.69 2.57 18.38
N ASP A 56 -10.14 1.50 18.96
CA ASP A 56 -9.57 1.47 20.30
C ASP A 56 -8.06 1.63 20.35
N PHE A 57 -7.45 2.02 19.24
CA PHE A 57 -6.04 2.42 19.16
C PHE A 57 -5.88 3.94 19.21
N VAL A 58 -4.70 4.35 19.64
CA VAL A 58 -4.26 5.76 19.67
C VAL A 58 -2.85 5.86 19.12
N LEU A 59 -2.53 7.04 18.58
CA LEU A 59 -1.16 7.40 18.27
C LEU A 59 -0.41 7.61 19.59
N LEU A 60 0.68 6.89 19.81
CA LEU A 60 1.40 6.93 21.08
C LEU A 60 1.89 8.34 21.42
N THR A 61 2.34 9.11 20.43
CA THR A 61 2.84 10.48 20.64
C THR A 61 1.75 11.48 21.04
N ASP A 62 0.46 11.14 20.90
CA ASP A 62 -0.62 11.96 21.45
C ASP A 62 -0.73 11.78 22.98
N VAL A 63 -0.33 10.62 23.49
CA VAL A 63 -0.37 10.27 24.93
C VAL A 63 0.97 10.54 25.62
N ILE A 64 2.08 10.29 24.93
CA ILE A 64 3.46 10.48 25.40
C ILE A 64 4.23 11.29 24.35
N PRO A 65 4.07 12.64 24.31
CA PRO A 65 4.63 13.48 23.25
C PRO A 65 6.16 13.55 23.21
N ASP A 66 6.83 13.15 24.29
CA ASP A 66 8.29 13.12 24.41
C ASP A 66 8.88 11.71 24.19
N ALA A 67 8.07 10.75 23.75
CA ALA A 67 8.56 9.46 23.28
C ALA A 67 9.38 9.63 22.00
N ILE A 68 10.57 9.02 21.97
CA ILE A 68 11.44 8.96 20.79
C ILE A 68 11.03 7.75 19.97
N LEU A 69 10.66 7.95 18.70
CA LEU A 69 10.26 6.86 17.82
C LEU A 69 11.41 6.48 16.88
N GLU A 70 11.86 5.23 16.97
CA GLU A 70 12.80 4.61 16.03
C GLU A 70 12.17 3.32 15.51
N ILE A 71 11.04 3.46 14.82
CA ILE A 71 10.22 2.33 14.37
C ILE A 71 11.00 1.47 13.37
N ARG A 72 11.55 0.35 13.86
CA ARG A 72 12.57 -0.43 13.15
C ARG A 72 12.03 -1.07 11.89
N TYR A 73 10.78 -1.51 11.92
CA TYR A 73 10.12 -2.19 10.81
C TYR A 73 9.61 -1.26 9.70
N TYR A 74 9.52 0.05 9.96
CA TYR A 74 9.37 1.05 8.90
C TYR A 74 10.69 1.30 8.13
N SER A 75 11.82 1.06 8.80
CA SER A 75 13.16 1.21 8.21
C SER A 75 13.65 -0.10 7.58
N THR A 76 14.80 -0.06 6.90
CA THR A 76 15.49 -1.25 6.39
C THR A 76 16.47 -1.86 7.41
N TYR A 77 16.68 -1.23 8.57
CA TYR A 77 17.57 -1.73 9.61
C TYR A 77 16.77 -2.56 10.64
N ASN A 78 16.47 -3.79 10.24
CA ASN A 78 15.84 -4.83 11.05
C ASN A 78 16.38 -6.21 10.59
N PHE A 79 15.97 -7.31 11.22
CA PHE A 79 16.50 -8.64 10.90
C PHE A 79 16.15 -9.16 9.50
N VAL A 80 15.15 -8.59 8.81
CA VAL A 80 14.83 -8.92 7.41
C VAL A 80 15.74 -8.18 6.46
N GLY A 81 16.02 -6.89 6.73
CA GLY A 81 16.84 -6.02 5.89
C GLY A 81 16.06 -5.23 4.84
N ASP A 82 14.74 -5.27 4.90
CA ASP A 82 13.79 -4.51 4.08
C ASP A 82 12.71 -3.89 4.98
N ARG A 83 11.95 -2.93 4.45
CA ARG A 83 10.76 -2.40 5.15
C ARG A 83 9.72 -3.51 5.25
N ILE A 84 9.12 -3.65 6.42
CA ILE A 84 8.15 -4.72 6.69
C ILE A 84 6.76 -4.29 6.23
N THR A 85 6.03 -5.25 5.65
CA THR A 85 4.66 -5.04 5.16
C THR A 85 3.75 -4.56 6.27
N GLY A 86 2.92 -3.54 5.99
CA GLY A 86 2.02 -2.93 6.96
C GLY A 86 2.64 -1.78 7.77
N TYR A 87 3.95 -1.55 7.73
CA TYR A 87 4.57 -0.35 8.30
C TYR A 87 4.64 0.77 7.26
N GLU A 88 3.59 1.59 7.20
CA GLU A 88 3.44 2.68 6.20
C GLU A 88 3.95 4.03 6.69
N GLU A 89 3.98 4.25 8.01
CA GLU A 89 4.54 5.44 8.64
C GLU A 89 5.46 5.07 9.82
N PRO A 90 6.46 5.91 10.16
CA PRO A 90 7.33 5.71 11.32
C PRO A 90 6.63 6.14 12.63
N ILE A 91 5.47 5.55 12.92
CA ILE A 91 4.67 5.84 14.12
C ILE A 91 4.49 4.61 15.01
N ALA A 92 4.15 4.83 16.28
CA ALA A 92 3.75 3.78 17.19
C ALA A 92 2.25 3.92 17.51
N LEU A 93 1.50 2.83 17.29
CA LEU A 93 0.10 2.71 17.68
C LEU A 93 -0.01 1.73 18.85
N LEU A 94 -0.91 2.01 19.79
CA LEU A 94 -1.24 1.13 20.91
C LEU A 94 -2.72 1.20 21.21
N THR A 95 -3.26 0.17 21.84
CA THR A 95 -4.58 0.27 22.49
C THR A 95 -4.58 1.41 23.50
N LYS A 96 -5.74 2.07 23.67
CA LYS A 96 -5.92 3.17 24.62
C LYS A 96 -5.43 2.80 26.02
N GLU A 97 -5.75 1.60 26.49
CA GLU A 97 -5.38 1.07 27.80
C GLU A 97 -3.85 0.92 27.94
N ALA A 98 -3.20 0.32 26.94
CA ALA A 98 -1.75 0.16 26.95
C ALA A 98 -1.03 1.52 26.90
N ALA A 99 -1.52 2.46 26.10
CA ALA A 99 -0.95 3.81 26.03
C ALA A 99 -1.07 4.56 27.38
N VAL A 100 -2.21 4.42 28.07
CA VAL A 100 -2.41 5.02 29.42
C VAL A 100 -1.47 4.40 30.45
N ALA A 101 -1.32 3.08 30.46
CA ALA A 101 -0.39 2.38 31.35
C ALA A 101 1.06 2.77 31.05
N LEU A 102 1.44 2.81 29.77
CA LEU A 102 2.78 3.20 29.35
C LEU A 102 3.12 4.64 29.71
N LYS A 103 2.12 5.54 29.69
CA LYS A 103 2.30 6.90 30.15
C LYS A 103 2.74 6.96 31.61
N GLN A 104 2.20 6.10 32.49
CA GLN A 104 2.60 6.06 33.89
C GLN A 104 4.05 5.59 34.06
N ALA A 105 4.48 4.61 33.26
CA ALA A 105 5.88 4.20 33.19
C ALA A 105 6.78 5.34 32.68
N SER A 106 6.37 6.02 31.60
CA SER A 106 7.09 7.17 31.06
C SER A 106 7.24 8.29 32.08
N ASP A 107 6.19 8.63 32.83
CA ASP A 107 6.24 9.65 33.88
C ASP A 107 7.25 9.28 34.99
N GLU A 108 7.38 8.01 35.33
CA GLU A 108 8.39 7.53 36.29
C GLU A 108 9.81 7.58 35.71
N PHE A 109 10.03 7.09 34.48
CA PHE A 109 11.31 7.21 33.79
C PHE A 109 11.75 8.67 33.64
N ASN A 110 10.80 9.57 33.34
CA ASN A 110 11.01 11.00 33.27
C ASN A 110 11.53 11.56 34.59
N SER A 111 11.00 11.11 35.73
CA SER A 111 11.48 11.50 37.06
C SER A 111 12.89 10.99 37.38
N LEU A 112 13.31 9.92 36.71
CA LEU A 112 14.63 9.31 36.82
C LEU A 112 15.64 9.88 35.80
N GLY A 113 15.22 10.82 34.95
CA GLY A 113 16.08 11.45 33.94
C GLY A 113 16.15 10.71 32.59
N TYR A 114 15.20 9.80 32.33
CA TYR A 114 15.10 9.05 31.09
C TYR A 114 13.91 9.50 30.25
N ARG A 115 13.94 9.17 28.96
CA ARG A 115 12.79 9.19 28.03
C ARG A 115 12.61 7.80 27.42
N LEU A 116 11.39 7.48 27.01
CA LEU A 116 11.14 6.25 26.29
C LEU A 116 11.62 6.37 24.84
N LYS A 117 12.27 5.32 24.34
CA LYS A 117 12.55 5.13 22.92
C LYS A 117 11.88 3.84 22.44
N ILE A 118 11.04 3.95 21.43
CA ILE A 118 10.17 2.87 20.95
C ILE A 118 10.71 2.32 19.63
N TYR A 119 10.90 1.00 19.57
CA TYR A 119 11.33 0.29 18.36
C TYR A 119 10.16 -0.35 17.63
N ASP A 120 9.19 -0.88 18.36
CA ASP A 120 7.95 -1.41 17.83
C ASP A 120 6.81 -1.30 18.86
N ALA A 121 5.57 -1.30 18.38
CA ALA A 121 4.36 -1.27 19.19
C ALA A 121 3.31 -2.20 18.55
N TYR A 122 2.12 -1.72 18.21
CA TYR A 122 1.21 -2.48 17.36
C TYR A 122 1.89 -2.92 16.06
N ARG A 123 1.83 -4.23 15.80
CA ARG A 123 2.38 -4.90 14.62
C ARG A 123 1.24 -5.62 13.87
N PRO A 124 0.89 -5.21 12.65
CA PRO A 124 -0.17 -5.85 11.89
C PRO A 124 0.14 -7.34 11.63
N GLN A 125 -0.88 -8.18 11.51
CA GLN A 125 -0.69 -9.59 11.17
C GLN A 125 0.08 -9.78 9.84
N MET A 126 -0.11 -8.90 8.85
CA MET A 126 0.64 -8.92 7.59
C MET A 126 2.15 -8.73 7.78
N ALA A 127 2.58 -8.02 8.82
CA ALA A 127 3.99 -7.91 9.19
C ALA A 127 4.52 -9.23 9.75
N VAL A 128 3.74 -9.91 10.59
CA VAL A 128 4.06 -11.25 11.13
C VAL A 128 4.16 -12.27 10.00
N THR A 129 3.23 -12.22 9.03
CA THR A 129 3.28 -13.05 7.82
C THR A 129 4.53 -12.76 6.98
N HIS A 130 4.93 -11.50 6.83
CA HIS A 130 6.19 -11.14 6.18
C HIS A 130 7.38 -11.79 6.91
N PHE A 131 7.45 -11.69 8.24
CA PHE A 131 8.51 -12.33 9.02
C PHE A 131 8.55 -13.85 8.83
N ALA A 132 7.39 -14.51 8.84
CA ALA A 132 7.31 -15.94 8.61
C ALA A 132 7.81 -16.32 7.20
N ASN A 133 7.36 -15.61 6.16
CA ASN A 133 7.80 -15.82 4.79
C ASN A 133 9.32 -15.62 4.64
N TRP A 134 9.86 -14.55 5.25
CA TRP A 134 11.30 -14.33 5.30
C TRP A 134 12.01 -15.50 6.00
N ALA A 135 11.54 -15.93 7.17
CA ALA A 135 12.17 -17.01 7.94
C ALA A 135 12.23 -18.33 7.17
N LEU A 136 11.24 -18.60 6.30
CA LEU A 136 11.18 -19.77 5.44
C LEU A 136 12.15 -19.72 4.25
N ASP A 137 12.49 -18.52 3.75
CA ASP A 137 13.61 -18.37 2.83
C ASP A 137 14.95 -18.44 3.59
N VAL A 138 15.39 -19.67 3.84
CA VAL A 138 16.64 -19.94 4.55
C VAL A 138 17.90 -19.37 3.87
N ASN A 139 17.83 -18.97 2.59
CA ASN A 139 18.96 -18.39 1.88
C ASN A 139 19.10 -16.89 2.12
N ASP A 140 18.01 -16.20 2.46
CA ASP A 140 18.05 -14.78 2.79
C ASP A 140 18.68 -14.56 4.17
N THR A 141 19.99 -14.39 4.18
CA THR A 141 20.82 -14.23 5.38
C THR A 141 21.51 -12.88 5.44
N ARG A 142 20.99 -11.88 4.70
CA ARG A 142 21.59 -10.54 4.53
C ARG A 142 21.94 -9.88 5.87
N MET A 143 21.05 -10.00 6.84
CA MET A 143 21.17 -9.34 8.14
C MET A 143 21.69 -10.25 9.25
N LYS A 144 22.07 -11.50 8.92
CA LYS A 144 22.57 -12.51 9.88
C LYS A 144 23.69 -11.99 10.77
N ALA A 145 24.67 -11.32 10.18
CA ALA A 145 25.86 -10.84 10.90
C ALA A 145 25.53 -9.84 12.03
N PHE A 146 24.35 -9.21 11.99
CA PHE A 146 23.94 -8.19 12.94
C PHE A 146 22.95 -8.72 13.98
N PHE A 147 21.96 -9.52 13.54
CA PHE A 147 20.83 -9.89 14.40
C PHE A 147 20.87 -11.34 14.87
N TYR A 148 21.49 -12.25 14.13
CA TYR A 148 21.50 -13.67 14.50
C TYR A 148 22.80 -14.38 14.08
N PRO A 149 23.98 -13.83 14.42
CA PRO A 149 25.26 -14.29 13.89
C PRO A 149 25.57 -15.75 14.25
N GLU A 150 25.13 -16.18 15.44
CA GLU A 150 25.39 -17.50 16.01
C GLU A 150 24.33 -18.54 15.62
N LEU A 151 23.21 -18.13 15.01
CA LEU A 151 22.10 -19.02 14.69
C LEU A 151 22.08 -19.41 13.21
N ASP A 152 21.68 -20.65 12.95
CA ASP A 152 21.23 -21.03 11.62
C ASP A 152 19.78 -20.53 11.43
N LYS A 153 19.47 -19.91 10.28
CA LYS A 153 18.13 -19.34 10.07
C LYS A 153 17.03 -20.41 10.16
N SER A 154 17.34 -21.67 9.85
CA SER A 154 16.40 -22.79 9.94
C SER A 154 15.88 -23.06 11.36
N VAL A 155 16.57 -22.60 12.41
CA VAL A 155 16.15 -22.83 13.80
C VAL A 155 15.25 -21.74 14.37
N LEU A 156 14.98 -20.66 13.62
CA LEU A 156 14.28 -19.49 14.16
C LEU A 156 12.84 -19.80 14.61
N PHE A 157 12.12 -20.66 13.89
CA PHE A 157 10.81 -21.14 14.33
C PHE A 157 10.90 -22.13 15.49
N GLU A 158 11.84 -23.09 15.42
CA GLU A 158 12.00 -24.12 16.46
C GLU A 158 12.34 -23.49 17.83
N GLN A 159 13.11 -22.41 17.82
CA GLN A 159 13.53 -21.70 19.02
C GLN A 159 12.59 -20.53 19.39
N GLY A 160 11.48 -20.35 18.66
CA GLY A 160 10.45 -19.37 19.01
C GLY A 160 10.81 -17.91 18.77
N TYR A 161 11.87 -17.62 17.98
CA TYR A 161 12.20 -16.24 17.60
C TYR A 161 11.24 -15.67 16.55
N ILE A 162 10.61 -16.54 15.77
CA ILE A 162 9.58 -16.18 14.79
C ILE A 162 8.36 -17.05 15.09
N ASP A 163 7.19 -16.41 15.17
CA ASP A 163 5.92 -17.05 15.46
C ASP A 163 4.87 -16.67 14.39
N ALA A 164 3.84 -17.50 14.27
CA ALA A 164 2.67 -17.30 13.42
C ALA A 164 1.83 -16.10 13.84
N HIS A 165 1.89 -15.82 15.14
CA HIS A 165 1.03 -14.90 15.85
C HIS A 165 1.89 -14.14 16.83
N SER A 166 1.86 -12.82 16.74
CA SER A 166 2.59 -11.97 17.66
C SER A 166 1.64 -11.34 18.67
N GLY A 167 2.07 -11.27 19.94
CA GLY A 167 1.38 -10.46 20.94
C GLY A 167 1.28 -8.98 20.55
N HIS A 168 2.15 -8.49 19.66
CA HIS A 168 2.08 -7.14 19.09
C HIS A 168 0.86 -6.91 18.22
N SER A 169 0.39 -7.95 17.52
CA SER A 169 -0.82 -7.86 16.72
C SER A 169 -2.08 -7.70 17.58
N ARG A 170 -2.00 -7.93 18.90
CA ARG A 170 -3.11 -7.65 19.83
C ARG A 170 -3.14 -6.20 20.33
N GLY A 171 -2.19 -5.39 19.87
CA GLY A 171 -2.16 -3.94 20.07
C GLY A 171 -1.71 -3.43 21.44
N SER A 172 -1.41 -4.34 22.37
CA SER A 172 -1.04 -3.99 23.76
C SER A 172 0.37 -4.43 24.15
N THR A 173 1.20 -4.71 23.14
CA THR A 173 2.59 -5.13 23.28
C THR A 173 3.49 -4.13 22.58
N LEU A 174 4.68 -3.92 23.15
CA LEU A 174 5.66 -3.00 22.60
C LEU A 174 7.09 -3.40 22.94
N ASP A 175 8.00 -2.92 22.10
CA ASP A 175 9.44 -3.09 22.22
C ASP A 175 10.09 -1.72 22.41
N LEU A 176 10.83 -1.55 23.52
CA LEU A 176 11.37 -0.26 23.90
C LEU A 176 12.71 -0.34 24.63
N THR A 177 13.37 0.82 24.69
CA THR A 177 14.51 1.09 25.57
C THR A 177 14.38 2.47 26.21
N LEU A 178 15.41 2.87 26.96
CA LEU A 178 15.52 4.16 27.61
C LEU A 178 16.52 5.05 26.87
N PHE A 179 16.23 6.34 26.81
CA PHE A 179 17.14 7.39 26.39
C PHE A 179 17.52 8.24 27.59
N ASP A 180 18.81 8.30 27.90
CA ASP A 180 19.35 9.05 29.04
C ASP A 180 19.50 10.53 28.68
N MET A 181 18.74 11.39 29.35
CA MET A 181 18.74 12.83 29.09
C MET A 181 19.99 13.56 29.57
N ASN A 182 20.78 12.96 30.46
CA ASN A 182 22.04 13.56 30.92
C ASN A 182 23.16 13.29 29.91
N THR A 183 23.17 12.10 29.31
CA THR A 183 24.21 11.72 28.34
C THR A 183 23.79 11.94 26.89
N GLU A 184 22.51 12.22 26.64
CA GLU A 184 21.89 12.36 25.33
C GLU A 184 22.11 11.13 24.43
N LYS A 185 22.06 9.95 25.06
CA LYS A 185 22.30 8.67 24.41
C LYS A 185 21.28 7.64 24.84
N GLU A 186 21.08 6.68 23.96
CA GLU A 186 20.40 5.43 24.31
C GLU A 186 21.15 4.74 25.46
N VAL A 187 20.38 4.22 26.41
CA VAL A 187 20.91 3.45 27.53
C VAL A 187 21.47 2.13 26.99
N ASP A 188 22.73 1.86 27.28
CA ASP A 188 23.40 0.64 26.85
C ASP A 188 22.82 -0.58 27.60
N MET A 189 22.11 -1.43 26.86
CA MET A 189 21.50 -2.66 27.35
C MET A 189 22.38 -3.89 27.07
N GLY A 190 23.57 -3.72 26.51
CA GLY A 190 24.52 -4.81 26.22
C GLY A 190 24.24 -5.62 24.97
N GLY A 191 23.23 -5.24 24.18
CA GLY A 191 22.87 -5.88 22.91
C GLY A 191 21.92 -4.99 22.11
N THR A 192 21.78 -5.27 20.83
CA THR A 192 20.81 -4.57 19.97
C THR A 192 19.41 -5.15 20.16
N PHE A 193 18.39 -4.32 19.93
CA PHE A 193 17.02 -4.77 19.64
C PHE A 193 17.01 -5.79 18.49
N ASP A 194 16.09 -6.74 18.53
CA ASP A 194 15.92 -7.85 17.58
C ASP A 194 17.12 -8.81 17.47
N TYR A 195 18.01 -8.83 18.47
CA TYR A 195 19.06 -9.84 18.50
C TYR A 195 18.48 -11.21 18.87
N PHE A 196 18.60 -12.20 17.99
CA PHE A 196 18.17 -13.57 18.26
C PHE A 196 19.30 -14.36 18.93
N GLY A 197 19.19 -14.51 20.25
CA GLY A 197 20.09 -15.31 21.06
C GLY A 197 20.01 -14.99 22.55
N GLU A 198 20.68 -15.79 23.38
CA GLU A 198 20.67 -15.64 24.85
C GLU A 198 21.11 -14.27 25.35
N LEU A 199 21.90 -13.52 24.56
CA LEU A 199 22.27 -12.14 24.88
C LEU A 199 21.05 -11.22 25.10
N SER A 200 19.91 -11.55 24.49
CA SER A 200 18.66 -10.77 24.60
C SER A 200 17.86 -11.09 25.85
N HIS A 201 18.14 -12.21 26.52
CA HIS A 201 17.39 -12.61 27.70
C HIS A 201 17.63 -11.59 28.84
N PRO A 202 16.59 -11.11 29.55
CA PRO A 202 16.77 -10.13 30.62
C PRO A 202 17.71 -10.59 31.74
N ASP A 203 17.80 -11.89 31.98
CA ASP A 203 18.62 -12.52 33.03
C ASP A 203 20.04 -12.90 32.57
N TYR A 204 20.41 -12.61 31.32
CA TYR A 204 21.74 -12.92 30.79
C TYR A 204 22.85 -12.17 31.55
N THR A 205 23.86 -12.91 32.00
CA THR A 205 24.93 -12.40 32.88
C THR A 205 26.28 -12.17 32.18
N GLY A 206 26.37 -12.44 30.87
CA GLY A 206 27.58 -12.20 30.07
C GLY A 206 27.81 -10.72 29.69
N ILE A 207 26.99 -9.81 30.22
CA ILE A 207 27.07 -8.36 30.04
C ILE A 207 27.65 -7.68 31.29
N THR A 208 27.96 -6.39 31.20
CA THR A 208 28.45 -5.63 32.36
C THR A 208 27.38 -5.47 33.43
N GLU A 209 27.79 -5.26 34.69
CA GLU A 209 26.87 -5.00 35.81
C GLU A 209 25.94 -3.81 35.53
N GLN A 210 26.43 -2.76 34.85
CA GLN A 210 25.64 -1.60 34.50
C GLN A 210 24.57 -1.93 33.44
N GLN A 211 24.92 -2.68 32.39
CA GLN A 211 23.97 -3.10 31.35
C GLN A 211 22.87 -3.98 31.95
N TYR A 212 23.23 -4.90 32.85
CA TYR A 212 22.25 -5.71 33.58
C TYR A 212 21.34 -4.83 34.46
N ALA A 213 21.91 -3.89 35.22
CA ALA A 213 21.14 -2.95 36.02
C ALA A 213 20.18 -2.10 35.19
N ASN A 214 20.57 -1.71 33.98
CA ASN A 214 19.73 -0.97 33.04
C ASN A 214 18.51 -1.80 32.59
N ARG A 215 18.72 -3.08 32.24
CA ARG A 215 17.61 -4.00 31.90
C ARG A 215 16.65 -4.18 33.07
N MET A 216 17.18 -4.33 34.29
CA MET A 216 16.37 -4.48 35.50
C MET A 216 15.61 -3.19 35.84
N LEU A 217 16.20 -2.02 35.60
CA LEU A 217 15.51 -0.74 35.74
C LEU A 217 14.30 -0.68 34.79
N LEU A 218 14.53 -0.93 33.49
CA LEU A 218 13.45 -0.96 32.49
C LEU A 218 12.35 -1.95 32.92
N GLN A 219 12.72 -3.20 33.19
CA GLN A 219 11.78 -4.26 33.53
C GLN A 219 10.99 -3.94 34.81
N SER A 220 11.65 -3.49 35.87
CA SER A 220 10.99 -3.24 37.17
C SER A 220 9.96 -2.11 37.09
N VAL A 221 10.25 -1.04 36.36
CA VAL A 221 9.30 0.07 36.16
C VAL A 221 8.15 -0.36 35.26
N MET A 222 8.42 -1.06 34.16
CA MET A 222 7.36 -1.56 33.27
C MET A 222 6.42 -2.54 34.01
N VAL A 223 6.97 -3.46 34.81
CA VAL A 223 6.19 -4.39 35.65
C VAL A 223 5.33 -3.65 36.67
N LYS A 224 5.91 -2.63 37.33
CA LYS A 224 5.18 -1.81 38.30
C LYS A 224 3.96 -1.12 37.69
N HIS A 225 4.02 -0.76 36.41
CA HIS A 225 2.94 -0.09 35.68
C HIS A 225 2.10 -1.04 34.82
N GLY A 226 2.06 -2.32 35.18
CA GLY A 226 1.08 -3.26 34.65
C GLY A 226 1.49 -4.01 33.38
N PHE A 227 2.78 -4.01 33.03
CA PHE A 227 3.29 -4.81 31.92
C PHE A 227 3.93 -6.13 32.38
N LYS A 228 3.87 -7.16 31.55
CA LYS A 228 4.60 -8.42 31.71
C LYS A 228 5.77 -8.46 30.71
N PRO A 229 7.01 -8.77 31.16
CA PRO A 229 8.14 -8.94 30.26
C PRO A 229 8.10 -10.31 29.55
N LEU A 230 8.85 -10.43 28.46
CA LEU A 230 9.18 -11.72 27.85
C LEU A 230 10.54 -12.22 28.40
N PRO A 231 10.66 -13.49 28.84
CA PRO A 231 11.93 -14.04 29.35
C PRO A 231 13.07 -14.08 28.32
N GLU A 232 12.75 -14.05 27.03
CA GLU A 232 13.72 -14.16 25.95
C GLU A 232 14.20 -12.78 25.42
N GLU A 233 13.49 -11.70 25.74
CA GLU A 233 13.72 -10.37 25.15
C GLU A 233 13.65 -9.25 26.20
N TRP A 234 14.77 -8.54 26.44
CA TRP A 234 14.84 -7.47 27.43
C TRP A 234 14.03 -6.22 27.09
N TRP A 235 13.67 -6.02 25.82
CA TRP A 235 12.93 -4.86 25.32
C TRP A 235 11.41 -5.06 25.30
N HIS A 236 10.94 -6.31 25.39
CA HIS A 236 9.55 -6.70 25.07
C HIS A 236 8.63 -6.69 26.28
N PHE A 237 7.49 -6.01 26.15
CA PHE A 237 6.51 -5.88 27.21
C PHE A 237 5.07 -5.91 26.68
N THR A 238 4.22 -6.73 27.27
CA THR A 238 2.77 -6.76 26.98
C THR A 238 1.99 -6.25 28.19
N LEU A 239 0.89 -5.52 28.00
CA LEU A 239 -0.01 -5.17 29.10
C LEU A 239 -0.61 -6.44 29.73
N VAL A 240 -0.61 -6.54 31.06
CA VAL A 240 -1.14 -7.72 31.77
C VAL A 240 -2.63 -7.91 31.49
N ASP A 241 -3.41 -6.84 31.68
CA ASP A 241 -4.86 -6.81 31.44
C ASP A 241 -5.16 -6.20 30.06
N GLU A 242 -4.56 -6.79 29.01
CA GLU A 242 -4.77 -6.35 27.63
C GLU A 242 -6.26 -6.49 27.20
N PRO A 243 -6.85 -5.49 26.51
CA PRO A 243 -8.26 -5.51 26.10
C PRO A 243 -8.60 -6.59 25.05
N TYR A 244 -7.60 -7.06 24.30
CA TYR A 244 -7.79 -7.95 23.15
C TYR A 244 -6.86 -9.19 23.17
N PRO A 245 -6.90 -10.02 24.21
CA PRO A 245 -5.96 -11.16 24.36
C PRO A 245 -6.09 -12.21 23.25
N ASP A 246 -7.24 -12.27 22.58
CA ASP A 246 -7.56 -13.25 21.55
C ASP A 246 -7.82 -12.61 20.17
N THR A 247 -7.60 -11.29 20.00
CA THR A 247 -7.82 -10.59 18.72
C THR A 247 -6.52 -10.08 18.12
N TYR A 248 -6.22 -10.51 16.90
CA TYR A 248 -5.04 -10.14 16.12
C TYR A 248 -5.45 -9.12 15.06
N PHE A 249 -4.98 -7.89 15.21
CA PHE A 249 -5.30 -6.79 14.31
C PHE A 249 -4.42 -6.79 13.07
N ASP A 250 -4.98 -6.36 11.94
CA ASP A 250 -4.31 -6.36 10.63
C ASP A 250 -4.58 -5.10 9.79
N PHE A 251 -4.79 -3.94 10.44
CA PHE A 251 -4.78 -2.65 9.76
C PHE A 251 -3.35 -2.07 9.68
N PRO A 252 -2.98 -1.26 8.67
CA PRO A 252 -1.63 -0.71 8.56
C PRO A 252 -1.23 0.21 9.72
N VAL A 253 0.05 0.26 10.04
CA VAL A 253 0.65 1.25 10.95
C VAL A 253 0.76 2.59 10.21
N SER A 254 -0.33 3.35 10.27
CA SER A 254 -0.49 4.65 9.60
C SER A 254 -1.45 5.55 10.40
N ARG A 255 -1.31 6.88 10.28
CA ARG A 255 -2.26 7.80 10.92
C ARG A 255 -3.64 7.70 10.30
N SER A 256 -3.73 7.42 9.00
CA SER A 256 -4.99 7.21 8.29
C SER A 256 -5.81 6.09 8.91
N SER A 257 -5.15 5.04 9.41
CA SER A 257 -5.79 3.92 10.10
C SER A 257 -6.55 4.36 11.35
N LEU A 258 -6.22 5.47 12.00
CA LEU A 258 -6.96 5.98 13.17
C LEU A 258 -8.12 6.93 12.79
N LEU A 259 -8.08 7.51 11.59
CA LEU A 259 -9.02 8.55 11.14
C LEU A 259 -10.34 7.99 10.62
N THR A 260 -10.38 6.72 10.23
CA THR A 260 -11.57 6.02 9.75
C THR A 260 -12.66 5.83 10.82
N ASN A 261 -12.35 6.01 12.11
CA ASN A 261 -13.23 5.58 13.20
C ASN A 261 -13.88 6.71 14.03
N ALA A 262 -13.61 7.98 13.73
CA ALA A 262 -14.22 9.10 14.45
C ALA A 262 -15.61 9.49 13.92
N SER A 263 -15.98 9.09 12.70
CA SER A 263 -17.29 9.40 12.09
C SER A 263 -18.40 8.40 12.43
N ASP A 264 -18.06 7.23 13.00
CA ASP A 264 -18.97 6.07 13.04
C ASP A 264 -19.56 5.80 14.44
N ILE A 265 -19.26 6.66 15.42
CA ILE A 265 -19.65 6.46 16.83
C ILE A 265 -21.08 6.96 17.16
N GLU A 266 -21.77 7.68 16.26
CA GLU A 266 -23.14 8.17 16.55
C GLU A 266 -24.29 7.21 16.21
N ASP A 267 -24.08 6.11 15.46
CA ASP A 267 -25.21 5.31 14.93
C ASP A 267 -25.35 3.86 15.45
N GLN A 268 -24.50 3.39 16.38
CA GLN A 268 -24.55 1.98 16.83
C GLN A 268 -25.51 1.66 17.99
N ASN A 269 -26.35 2.60 18.44
CA ASN A 269 -27.28 2.33 19.56
C ASN A 269 -28.62 1.67 19.18
N ASN A 270 -28.80 1.17 17.95
CA ASN A 270 -30.00 0.41 17.58
C ASN A 270 -29.71 -0.72 16.57
N ASN A 271 -29.30 -1.89 17.04
CA ASN A 271 -30.06 -3.13 16.88
C ASN A 271 -29.26 -4.37 17.33
N LYS A 272 -29.86 -5.13 18.24
CA LYS A 272 -29.40 -6.44 18.70
C LYS A 272 -29.94 -7.56 17.80
N VAL A 273 -29.00 -8.40 17.35
CA VAL A 273 -29.06 -9.88 17.26
C VAL A 273 -29.92 -10.52 16.17
N LYS A 274 -29.21 -11.16 15.22
CA LYS A 274 -29.44 -12.42 14.45
C LYS A 274 -28.84 -12.19 13.05
N GLU A 275 -27.86 -12.93 12.53
CA GLU A 275 -27.53 -14.36 12.59
C GLU A 275 -26.00 -14.57 12.62
N GLN A 276 -25.58 -15.67 13.25
CA GLN A 276 -24.22 -16.22 13.16
C GLN A 276 -24.15 -17.25 12.02
N SER A 277 -22.93 -17.37 11.49
CA SER A 277 -22.27 -18.56 10.93
C SER A 277 -22.07 -18.60 9.42
N GLU A 278 -20.98 -17.97 8.96
CA GLU A 278 -20.03 -18.52 7.99
C GLU A 278 -18.66 -17.87 8.31
N GLU A 279 -17.71 -18.67 8.78
CA GLU A 279 -16.31 -18.27 9.04
C GLU A 279 -15.64 -17.94 7.70
N GLY A 280 -15.72 -16.66 7.31
CA GLY A 280 -15.29 -16.20 6.01
C GLY A 280 -13.79 -15.99 5.93
N VAL A 281 -13.13 -16.75 5.06
CA VAL A 281 -11.93 -16.27 4.35
C VAL A 281 -12.24 -14.86 3.84
N LEU A 282 -11.45 -13.85 4.23
CA LEU A 282 -11.59 -12.51 3.68
C LEU A 282 -11.43 -12.59 2.16
N ASP A 283 -12.54 -12.42 1.44
CA ASP A 283 -12.57 -12.40 -0.01
C ASP A 283 -11.76 -11.19 -0.51
N PRO A 284 -10.65 -11.39 -1.24
CA PRO A 284 -9.80 -10.27 -1.69
C PRO A 284 -10.54 -9.33 -2.65
N LEU A 285 -11.66 -9.78 -3.23
CA LEU A 285 -12.54 -8.99 -4.09
C LEU A 285 -13.93 -8.83 -3.43
N SER A 286 -14.00 -8.60 -2.11
CA SER A 286 -15.25 -8.54 -1.34
C SER A 286 -16.22 -7.42 -1.74
N TYR A 287 -15.76 -6.38 -2.46
CA TYR A 287 -16.66 -5.37 -3.02
C TYR A 287 -17.24 -5.74 -4.38
N TRP A 288 -16.96 -6.96 -4.86
CA TRP A 288 -17.53 -7.52 -6.07
C TRP A 288 -18.64 -8.51 -5.72
N THR A 289 -19.72 -8.51 -6.50
CA THR A 289 -20.80 -9.49 -6.36
C THR A 289 -20.31 -10.88 -6.76
N THR A 290 -20.83 -11.90 -6.09
CA THR A 290 -20.46 -13.30 -6.36
C THR A 290 -20.86 -13.77 -7.75
N GLU A 291 -21.89 -13.15 -8.32
CA GLU A 291 -22.44 -13.39 -9.65
C GLU A 291 -21.66 -12.68 -10.76
N SER A 292 -20.71 -11.81 -10.41
CA SER A 292 -19.94 -11.05 -11.40
C SER A 292 -19.13 -11.97 -12.31
N ALA A 293 -19.47 -11.93 -13.61
CA ALA A 293 -18.74 -12.65 -14.64
C ALA A 293 -17.32 -12.10 -14.81
N ALA A 294 -17.14 -10.78 -14.65
CA ALA A 294 -15.83 -10.14 -14.71
C ALA A 294 -14.92 -10.59 -13.56
N ARG A 295 -15.42 -10.57 -12.32
CA ARG A 295 -14.73 -11.10 -11.14
C ARG A 295 -14.30 -12.55 -11.36
N THR A 296 -15.23 -13.40 -11.79
CA THR A 296 -14.98 -14.83 -12.03
C THR A 296 -13.90 -15.03 -13.09
N SER A 297 -13.95 -14.25 -14.17
CA SER A 297 -12.98 -14.32 -15.27
C SER A 297 -11.58 -13.89 -14.83
N LEU A 298 -11.48 -12.80 -14.06
CA LEU A 298 -10.22 -12.30 -13.52
C LEU A 298 -9.57 -13.31 -12.56
N VAL A 299 -10.33 -13.82 -11.58
CA VAL A 299 -9.82 -14.81 -10.61
C VAL A 299 -9.36 -16.08 -11.32
N SER A 300 -10.14 -16.57 -12.30
CA SER A 300 -9.78 -17.76 -13.08
C SER A 300 -8.53 -17.53 -13.94
N TYR A 301 -8.40 -16.34 -14.53
CA TYR A 301 -7.20 -15.95 -15.28
C TYR A 301 -5.97 -15.94 -14.38
N VAL A 302 -6.02 -15.24 -13.24
CA VAL A 302 -4.88 -15.13 -12.31
C VAL A 302 -4.47 -16.50 -11.78
N ALA A 303 -5.42 -17.35 -11.37
CA ALA A 303 -5.12 -18.72 -10.94
C ALA A 303 -4.42 -19.53 -12.05
N SER A 304 -4.88 -19.39 -13.30
CA SER A 304 -4.34 -20.09 -14.45
C SER A 304 -2.93 -19.63 -14.85
N VAL A 305 -2.62 -18.34 -14.77
CA VAL A 305 -1.32 -17.79 -15.21
C VAL A 305 -0.25 -17.80 -14.11
N THR A 306 -0.63 -18.06 -12.86
CA THR A 306 0.29 -18.09 -11.71
C THR A 306 0.67 -19.49 -11.26
N ASP A 307 -0.09 -20.53 -11.66
CA ASP A 307 0.28 -21.94 -11.44
C ASP A 307 1.41 -22.38 -12.39
N GLU A 308 2.58 -22.71 -11.85
CA GLU A 308 3.76 -23.16 -12.62
C GLU A 308 3.51 -24.43 -13.45
N ASN A 309 2.48 -25.22 -13.13
CA ASN A 309 2.12 -26.43 -13.87
C ASN A 309 1.10 -26.15 -14.99
N SER A 310 0.52 -24.96 -15.02
CA SER A 310 -0.44 -24.56 -16.03
C SER A 310 0.26 -24.30 -17.37
N PRO A 311 -0.33 -24.71 -18.51
CA PRO A 311 0.18 -24.34 -19.82
C PRO A 311 0.13 -22.82 -20.08
N ASP A 312 -0.68 -22.08 -19.29
CA ASP A 312 -0.85 -20.64 -19.37
C ASP A 312 0.09 -19.87 -18.41
N PHE A 313 1.01 -20.56 -17.72
CA PHE A 313 1.91 -19.95 -16.75
C PHE A 313 2.71 -18.77 -17.33
N ILE A 314 2.70 -17.65 -16.61
CA ILE A 314 3.45 -16.44 -16.92
C ILE A 314 4.52 -16.25 -15.83
N PRO A 315 5.82 -16.19 -16.19
CA PRO A 315 6.88 -15.85 -15.25
C PRO A 315 6.63 -14.49 -14.58
N VAL A 316 6.92 -14.36 -13.28
CA VAL A 316 6.69 -13.14 -12.48
C VAL A 316 7.10 -11.85 -13.21
N ARG A 317 8.31 -11.83 -13.80
CA ARG A 317 8.83 -10.65 -14.53
C ARG A 317 7.99 -10.19 -15.73
N ASP A 318 7.15 -11.07 -16.27
CA ASP A 318 6.32 -10.84 -17.46
C ASP A 318 4.84 -10.59 -17.07
N ARG A 319 4.48 -10.61 -15.77
CA ARG A 319 3.13 -10.37 -15.25
C ARG A 319 2.87 -8.87 -15.12
N ILE A 320 2.59 -8.19 -16.23
CA ILE A 320 2.36 -6.75 -16.25
C ILE A 320 0.89 -6.44 -16.49
N ALA A 321 0.29 -5.61 -15.65
CA ALA A 321 -1.06 -5.10 -15.80
C ALA A 321 -1.05 -3.59 -15.97
N VAL A 322 -1.82 -3.06 -16.92
CA VAL A 322 -1.97 -1.62 -17.17
C VAL A 322 -3.40 -1.16 -16.91
N PHE A 323 -3.54 -0.02 -16.26
CA PHE A 323 -4.83 0.59 -15.92
C PHE A 323 -4.88 2.01 -16.46
N ASP A 324 -5.99 2.41 -17.06
CA ASP A 324 -6.31 3.84 -17.10
C ASP A 324 -6.59 4.36 -15.68
N LEU A 325 -6.56 5.69 -15.48
CA LEU A 325 -6.91 6.31 -14.20
C LEU A 325 -8.37 6.76 -14.20
N ASP A 326 -8.67 7.76 -15.01
CA ASP A 326 -9.94 8.47 -15.02
C ASP A 326 -11.05 7.53 -15.50
N GLY A 327 -12.11 7.41 -14.70
CA GLY A 327 -13.22 6.49 -14.93
C GLY A 327 -12.88 5.00 -14.87
N THR A 328 -11.63 4.64 -14.55
CA THR A 328 -11.17 3.24 -14.39
C THR A 328 -10.76 2.92 -12.96
N LEU A 329 -9.85 3.70 -12.38
CA LEU A 329 -9.46 3.62 -10.96
C LEU A 329 -10.08 4.75 -10.14
N PHE A 330 -10.40 5.89 -10.77
CA PHE A 330 -10.73 7.15 -10.12
C PHE A 330 -11.94 7.81 -10.79
N CYS A 331 -12.78 8.51 -10.03
CA CYS A 331 -13.97 9.19 -10.56
C CYS A 331 -13.61 10.24 -11.62
N GLU A 332 -14.36 10.26 -12.72
CA GLU A 332 -14.24 11.25 -13.80
C GLU A 332 -15.53 12.06 -14.06
N THR A 333 -16.59 11.79 -13.31
CA THR A 333 -17.96 12.24 -13.65
C THR A 333 -18.47 13.37 -12.75
N ASP A 334 -17.73 13.76 -11.71
CA ASP A 334 -18.21 14.72 -10.71
C ASP A 334 -17.26 15.91 -10.48
N PRO A 335 -17.59 17.10 -11.00
CA PRO A 335 -18.42 17.29 -12.19
C PRO A 335 -17.72 16.82 -13.48
N ASN A 336 -16.42 16.52 -13.42
CA ASN A 336 -15.54 16.23 -14.55
C ASN A 336 -14.22 15.60 -14.07
N TYR A 337 -13.29 15.33 -14.98
CA TYR A 337 -11.92 14.88 -14.68
C TYR A 337 -11.24 15.74 -13.61
N PHE A 338 -10.42 15.12 -12.76
CA PHE A 338 -9.73 15.81 -11.67
C PHE A 338 -8.84 16.95 -12.20
N ASP A 339 -8.08 16.70 -13.27
CA ASP A 339 -7.17 17.67 -13.90
C ASP A 339 -7.91 18.82 -14.60
N TYR A 340 -9.12 18.59 -15.11
CA TYR A 340 -10.00 19.64 -15.63
C TYR A 340 -10.49 20.54 -14.50
N CYS A 341 -10.95 19.95 -13.40
CA CYS A 341 -11.39 20.70 -12.22
C CYS A 341 -10.24 21.47 -11.57
N LEU A 342 -9.04 20.89 -11.53
CA LEU A 342 -7.84 21.52 -11.00
C LEU A 342 -7.46 22.78 -11.81
N LEU A 343 -7.47 22.67 -13.14
CA LEU A 343 -7.20 23.80 -14.03
C LEU A 343 -8.28 24.88 -13.89
N GLU A 344 -9.56 24.50 -13.89
CA GLU A 344 -10.67 25.44 -13.71
C GLU A 344 -10.48 26.26 -12.43
N TYR A 345 -10.24 25.59 -11.31
CA TYR A 345 -10.01 26.23 -10.02
C TYR A 345 -8.79 27.16 -10.06
N ARG A 346 -7.64 26.65 -10.55
CA ARG A 346 -6.39 27.42 -10.63
C ARG A 346 -6.57 28.73 -11.40
N VAL A 347 -7.25 28.67 -12.54
CA VAL A 347 -7.37 29.79 -13.47
C VAL A 347 -8.48 30.77 -13.08
N LEU A 348 -9.60 30.28 -12.54
CA LEU A 348 -10.78 31.13 -12.33
C LEU A 348 -10.99 31.53 -10.87
N ASP A 349 -10.56 30.71 -9.91
CA ASP A 349 -10.98 30.84 -8.51
C ASP A 349 -9.81 31.03 -7.53
N ASP A 350 -8.64 30.44 -7.80
CA ASP A 350 -7.47 30.53 -6.94
C ASP A 350 -7.01 32.00 -6.78
N PRO A 351 -7.10 32.58 -5.57
CA PRO A 351 -6.74 33.98 -5.33
C PRO A 351 -5.26 34.28 -5.55
N THR A 352 -4.40 33.26 -5.58
CA THR A 352 -2.95 33.42 -5.80
C THR A 352 -2.57 33.49 -7.29
N TYR A 353 -3.49 33.14 -8.20
CA TYR A 353 -3.21 32.99 -9.63
C TYR A 353 -4.24 33.54 -10.60
N LYS A 354 -5.54 33.56 -10.29
CA LYS A 354 -6.59 33.95 -11.25
C LYS A 354 -6.35 35.29 -11.97
N ASP A 355 -5.74 36.25 -11.29
CA ASP A 355 -5.43 37.58 -11.82
C ASP A 355 -4.17 37.58 -12.73
N LYS A 356 -3.34 36.53 -12.65
CA LYS A 356 -2.15 36.28 -13.49
C LYS A 356 -2.47 35.43 -14.72
N ALA A 357 -3.56 34.68 -14.71
CA ALA A 357 -3.90 33.75 -15.78
C ALA A 357 -4.04 34.45 -17.14
N SER A 358 -3.51 33.81 -18.18
CA SER A 358 -3.55 34.32 -19.55
C SER A 358 -4.96 34.28 -20.15
N ASP A 359 -5.20 35.02 -21.23
CA ASP A 359 -6.48 34.99 -21.94
C ASP A 359 -6.79 33.59 -22.49
N PHE A 360 -5.76 32.86 -22.95
CA PHE A 360 -5.88 31.48 -23.41
C PHE A 360 -6.28 30.54 -22.27
N GLU A 361 -5.60 30.60 -21.13
CA GLU A 361 -5.94 29.80 -19.95
C GLU A 361 -7.38 30.05 -19.51
N LYS A 362 -7.79 31.32 -19.45
CA LYS A 362 -9.16 31.72 -19.10
C LYS A 362 -10.19 31.19 -20.09
N GLU A 363 -9.92 31.26 -21.40
CA GLU A 363 -10.81 30.71 -22.42
C GLU A 363 -11.02 29.20 -22.22
N VAL A 364 -9.94 28.45 -21.97
CA VAL A 364 -9.99 27.00 -21.74
C VAL A 364 -10.75 26.69 -20.45
N ALA A 365 -10.41 27.35 -19.34
CA ALA A 365 -11.06 27.14 -18.05
C ALA A 365 -12.56 27.48 -18.09
N LEU A 366 -12.96 28.54 -18.82
CA LEU A 366 -14.37 28.89 -19.00
C LEU A 366 -15.13 27.85 -19.83
N LYS A 367 -14.50 27.24 -20.85
CA LYS A 367 -15.08 26.10 -21.56
C LYS A 367 -15.29 24.92 -20.62
N ILE A 368 -14.31 24.60 -19.77
CA ILE A 368 -14.42 23.53 -18.76
C ILE A 368 -15.57 23.81 -17.80
N ARG A 369 -15.66 25.03 -17.26
CA ARG A 369 -16.79 25.45 -16.41
C ARG A 369 -18.13 25.29 -17.12
N ASP A 370 -18.22 25.63 -18.40
CA ASP A 370 -19.42 25.40 -19.20
C ASP A 370 -19.73 23.91 -19.40
N GLN A 371 -18.72 23.05 -19.60
CA GLN A 371 -18.92 21.59 -19.63
C GLN A 371 -19.47 21.08 -18.30
N ASN A 372 -18.93 21.58 -17.19
CA ASN A 372 -19.29 21.15 -15.85
C ASN A 372 -20.73 21.55 -15.49
N LEU A 373 -21.18 22.73 -15.93
CA LEU A 373 -22.50 23.29 -15.63
C LEU A 373 -23.57 22.87 -16.64
N ASN A 374 -23.22 22.80 -17.91
CA ASN A 374 -24.17 22.67 -19.03
C ASN A 374 -23.98 21.39 -19.86
N HIS A 375 -23.01 20.54 -19.51
CA HIS A 375 -22.67 19.31 -20.23
C HIS A 375 -22.34 19.52 -21.72
N THR A 376 -21.82 20.70 -22.06
CA THR A 376 -21.40 21.05 -23.43
C THR A 376 -20.15 20.26 -23.84
N SER A 377 -20.01 19.98 -25.14
CA SER A 377 -18.81 19.37 -25.71
C SER A 377 -18.09 20.36 -26.64
N TYR A 378 -16.77 20.46 -26.46
CA TYR A 378 -15.91 21.32 -27.27
C TYR A 378 -14.85 20.48 -27.98
N LYS A 379 -14.82 20.57 -29.30
CA LYS A 379 -13.83 19.86 -30.11
C LYS A 379 -12.42 20.43 -29.88
N GLY A 380 -11.45 19.56 -29.62
CA GLY A 380 -10.04 19.92 -29.45
C GLY A 380 -9.68 20.40 -28.05
N LEU A 381 -10.67 20.43 -27.13
CA LEU A 381 -10.46 20.87 -25.76
C LEU A 381 -9.45 19.99 -25.03
N GLU A 382 -9.34 18.71 -25.38
CA GLU A 382 -8.38 17.77 -24.80
C GLU A 382 -6.90 18.19 -25.01
N VAL A 383 -6.60 18.87 -26.12
CA VAL A 383 -5.26 19.40 -26.42
C VAL A 383 -5.07 20.78 -25.83
N ASP A 384 -6.10 21.63 -25.92
CA ASP A 384 -6.04 22.98 -25.35
C ASP A 384 -5.97 22.95 -23.82
N HIS A 385 -6.63 21.98 -23.18
CA HIS A 385 -6.50 21.68 -21.75
C HIS A 385 -5.06 21.34 -21.37
N GLY A 386 -4.41 20.41 -22.08
CA GLY A 386 -3.01 20.05 -21.80
C GLY A 386 -2.06 21.24 -21.90
N LYS A 387 -2.25 22.10 -22.90
CA LYS A 387 -1.49 23.36 -23.03
C LYS A 387 -1.74 24.33 -21.88
N ALA A 388 -3.00 24.47 -21.46
CA ALA A 388 -3.37 25.39 -20.39
C ALA A 388 -2.92 24.88 -19.01
N VAL A 389 -2.92 23.56 -18.77
CA VAL A 389 -2.30 22.96 -17.58
C VAL A 389 -0.82 23.31 -17.55
N ALA A 390 -0.09 23.00 -18.63
CA ALA A 390 1.34 23.26 -18.67
C ALA A 390 1.66 24.73 -18.40
N SER A 391 0.97 25.66 -19.06
CA SER A 391 1.22 27.09 -18.86
C SER A 391 0.78 27.60 -17.48
N ALA A 392 -0.33 27.12 -16.91
CA ALA A 392 -0.89 27.64 -15.65
C ALA A 392 -0.09 27.25 -14.39
N PHE A 393 0.71 26.18 -14.49
CA PHE A 393 1.57 25.68 -13.42
C PHE A 393 3.06 25.89 -13.70
N ALA A 394 3.42 26.48 -14.84
CA ALA A 394 4.79 26.76 -15.24
C ALA A 394 5.59 27.48 -14.14
N GLY A 395 6.82 27.04 -13.92
CA GLY A 395 7.74 27.60 -12.93
C GLY A 395 7.60 27.06 -11.51
N MET A 396 6.56 26.28 -11.20
CA MET A 396 6.52 25.53 -9.94
C MET A 396 7.58 24.43 -9.95
N THR A 397 8.23 24.20 -8.82
CA THR A 397 8.97 22.96 -8.59
C THR A 397 8.01 21.77 -8.61
N ILE A 398 8.55 20.57 -8.90
CA ILE A 398 7.74 19.34 -8.88
C ILE A 398 7.07 19.13 -7.51
N GLU A 399 7.76 19.49 -6.43
CA GLU A 399 7.26 19.38 -5.06
C GLU A 399 6.15 20.42 -4.77
N GLU A 400 6.32 21.69 -5.17
CA GLU A 400 5.28 22.71 -5.03
C GLU A 400 4.01 22.33 -5.81
N PHE A 401 4.16 21.76 -7.01
CA PHE A 401 3.01 21.29 -7.79
C PHE A 401 2.32 20.11 -7.10
N ASN A 402 3.08 19.15 -6.57
CA ASN A 402 2.50 18.06 -5.77
C ASN A 402 1.73 18.59 -4.55
N GLN A 403 2.29 19.53 -3.80
CA GLN A 403 1.61 20.16 -2.65
C GLN A 403 0.32 20.87 -3.06
N TYR A 404 0.32 21.53 -4.22
CA TYR A 404 -0.90 22.13 -4.79
C TYR A 404 -1.97 21.07 -5.08
N ILE A 405 -1.57 19.94 -5.67
CA ILE A 405 -2.47 18.80 -5.92
C ILE A 405 -2.99 18.20 -4.61
N GLN A 406 -2.14 18.00 -3.59
CA GLN A 406 -2.57 17.50 -2.27
C GLN A 406 -3.59 18.43 -1.62
N ALA A 407 -3.38 19.75 -1.69
CA ALA A 407 -4.33 20.73 -1.18
C ALA A 407 -5.69 20.67 -1.91
N PHE A 408 -5.67 20.44 -3.23
CA PHE A 408 -6.91 20.26 -4.00
C PHE A 408 -7.61 18.92 -3.70
N LYS A 409 -6.86 17.84 -3.51
CA LYS A 409 -7.37 16.52 -3.10
C LYS A 409 -8.15 16.58 -1.78
N ALA A 410 -7.67 17.36 -0.82
CA ALA A 410 -8.31 17.51 0.49
C ALA A 410 -9.68 18.23 0.44
N GLN A 411 -10.02 18.88 -0.68
CA GLN A 411 -11.30 19.56 -0.80
C GLN A 411 -12.47 18.57 -0.88
N PRO A 412 -13.66 18.93 -0.38
CA PRO A 412 -14.86 18.11 -0.53
C PRO A 412 -15.23 17.87 -1.99
N MET A 413 -15.70 16.66 -2.29
CA MET A 413 -16.25 16.33 -3.59
C MET A 413 -17.63 17.01 -3.78
N PRO A 414 -17.85 17.79 -4.86
CA PRO A 414 -19.06 18.61 -4.98
C PRO A 414 -20.37 17.82 -4.96
N GLY A 415 -20.47 16.71 -5.68
CA GLY A 415 -21.70 15.91 -5.81
C GLY A 415 -21.90 14.82 -4.75
N TYR A 416 -21.00 14.71 -3.77
CA TYR A 416 -21.06 13.66 -2.76
C TYR A 416 -20.95 14.21 -1.34
N ASN A 417 -21.58 13.52 -0.39
CA ASN A 417 -21.36 13.70 1.04
C ASN A 417 -20.30 12.69 1.51
N ASN A 418 -19.50 13.09 2.50
CA ASN A 418 -18.46 12.27 3.13
C ASN A 418 -17.38 11.76 2.16
N LEU A 419 -17.11 12.49 1.08
CA LEU A 419 -16.07 12.17 0.11
C LEU A 419 -15.25 13.43 -0.19
N THR A 420 -13.92 13.33 -0.10
CA THR A 420 -13.01 14.35 -0.64
C THR A 420 -12.62 13.99 -2.07
N ARG A 421 -12.11 14.97 -2.83
CA ARG A 421 -11.63 14.75 -4.19
C ARG A 421 -10.56 13.65 -4.23
N GLY A 422 -9.63 13.61 -3.27
CA GLY A 422 -8.58 12.61 -3.21
C GLY A 422 -9.03 11.19 -2.86
N GLN A 423 -10.25 11.02 -2.34
CA GLN A 423 -10.82 9.73 -1.94
C GLN A 423 -11.68 9.09 -3.02
N SER A 424 -11.90 9.74 -4.17
CA SER A 424 -12.81 9.25 -5.22
C SER A 424 -12.25 8.10 -6.07
N PHE A 425 -11.48 7.19 -5.46
CA PHE A 425 -11.10 5.92 -6.07
C PHE A 425 -12.25 4.93 -6.01
N TYR A 426 -12.41 4.10 -7.04
CA TYR A 426 -13.37 2.99 -6.99
C TYR A 426 -12.80 1.86 -6.14
N LEU A 427 -13.37 1.64 -4.95
CA LEU A 427 -12.89 0.63 -4.01
C LEU A 427 -12.84 -0.79 -4.59
N PRO A 428 -13.80 -1.24 -5.43
CA PRO A 428 -13.70 -2.54 -6.10
C PRO A 428 -12.46 -2.65 -7.02
N MET A 429 -12.04 -1.55 -7.67
CA MET A 429 -10.88 -1.55 -8.54
C MET A 429 -9.56 -1.44 -7.77
N VAL A 430 -9.58 -0.79 -6.61
CA VAL A 430 -8.47 -0.84 -5.65
C VAL A 430 -8.22 -2.27 -5.20
N GLN A 431 -9.28 -3.05 -4.93
CA GLN A 431 -9.16 -4.48 -4.64
C GLN A 431 -8.55 -5.26 -5.80
N VAL A 432 -8.88 -4.93 -7.06
CA VAL A 432 -8.25 -5.56 -8.22
C VAL A 432 -6.76 -5.27 -8.28
N VAL A 433 -6.33 -4.03 -8.04
CA VAL A 433 -4.89 -3.68 -7.99
C VAL A 433 -4.18 -4.48 -6.91
N ASN A 434 -4.71 -4.47 -5.68
CA ASN A 434 -4.11 -5.18 -4.54
C ASN A 434 -4.08 -6.70 -4.77
N PHE A 435 -5.16 -7.26 -5.34
CA PHE A 435 -5.25 -8.67 -5.72
C PHE A 435 -4.16 -9.02 -6.75
N LEU A 436 -3.98 -8.22 -7.79
CA LEU A 436 -2.93 -8.48 -8.79
C LEU A 436 -1.52 -8.40 -8.19
N GLN A 437 -1.24 -7.39 -7.37
CA GLN A 437 0.05 -7.24 -6.68
C GLN A 437 0.35 -8.43 -5.76
N ALA A 438 -0.66 -8.96 -5.04
CA ALA A 438 -0.52 -10.14 -4.19
C ALA A 438 -0.15 -11.43 -4.97
N TYR A 439 -0.33 -11.44 -6.30
CA TYR A 439 0.06 -12.51 -7.21
C TYR A 439 1.26 -12.13 -8.11
N ASP A 440 2.08 -11.20 -7.62
CA ASP A 440 3.31 -10.71 -8.24
C ASP A 440 3.13 -10.05 -9.62
N PHE A 441 1.96 -9.45 -9.87
CA PHE A 441 1.83 -8.56 -11.04
C PHE A 441 2.47 -7.21 -10.76
N THR A 442 3.22 -6.71 -11.74
CA THR A 442 3.63 -5.30 -11.77
C THR A 442 2.50 -4.48 -12.39
N VAL A 443 1.94 -3.55 -11.61
CA VAL A 443 0.83 -2.69 -12.02
C VAL A 443 1.36 -1.34 -12.51
N TYR A 444 0.87 -0.87 -13.64
CA TYR A 444 1.14 0.47 -14.18
C TYR A 444 -0.16 1.23 -14.38
N ILE A 445 -0.12 2.55 -14.14
CA ILE A 445 -1.15 3.49 -14.58
C ILE A 445 -0.71 4.11 -15.90
N VAL A 446 -1.60 4.10 -16.89
CA VAL A 446 -1.40 4.65 -18.23
C VAL A 446 -2.58 5.55 -18.57
N SER A 447 -2.48 6.83 -18.18
CA SER A 447 -3.59 7.80 -18.22
C SER A 447 -3.39 8.88 -19.29
N GLY A 448 -4.52 9.42 -19.76
CA GLY A 448 -4.56 10.64 -20.57
C GLY A 448 -4.38 11.93 -19.75
N THR A 449 -4.48 11.87 -18.43
CA THR A 449 -4.19 12.97 -17.50
C THR A 449 -2.69 13.27 -17.46
N ASP A 450 -2.32 14.51 -17.14
CA ASP A 450 -0.92 14.91 -16.97
C ASP A 450 -0.19 14.00 -15.96
N ARG A 451 1.02 13.57 -16.30
CA ARG A 451 1.83 12.62 -15.51
C ARG A 451 2.05 13.09 -14.08
N PHE A 452 2.34 14.36 -13.86
CA PHE A 452 2.61 14.89 -12.52
C PHE A 452 1.33 15.05 -11.72
N ILE A 453 0.21 15.38 -12.37
CA ILE A 453 -1.12 15.33 -11.73
C ILE A 453 -1.46 13.90 -11.29
N VAL A 454 -1.28 12.89 -12.15
CA VAL A 454 -1.53 11.49 -11.75
C VAL A 454 -0.64 11.09 -10.57
N ARG A 455 0.65 11.43 -10.61
CA ARG A 455 1.57 11.17 -9.49
C ARG A 455 1.09 11.82 -8.19
N GLY A 456 0.61 13.06 -8.22
CA GLY A 456 0.04 13.70 -7.04
C GLY A 456 -1.30 13.10 -6.58
N ILE A 457 -2.14 12.62 -7.51
CA ILE A 457 -3.36 11.87 -7.17
C ILE A 457 -3.00 10.60 -6.38
N ILE A 458 -1.99 9.85 -6.83
CA ILE A 458 -1.56 8.59 -6.21
C ILE A 458 -0.73 8.79 -4.94
N ASP A 459 0.05 9.87 -4.84
CA ASP A 459 0.83 10.18 -3.65
C ASP A 459 -0.07 10.30 -2.42
N ASN A 460 0.27 9.59 -1.33
CA ASN A 460 -0.57 9.46 -0.13
C ASN A 460 -2.01 8.98 -0.40
N SER A 461 -2.22 8.15 -1.42
CA SER A 461 -3.51 7.50 -1.69
C SER A 461 -3.56 6.06 -1.15
N ILE A 462 -4.71 5.41 -1.34
CA ILE A 462 -4.93 4.00 -0.99
C ILE A 462 -4.26 3.00 -1.96
N LEU A 463 -3.64 3.48 -3.04
CA LEU A 463 -2.94 2.64 -4.01
C LEU A 463 -1.42 2.72 -3.79
N ASP A 464 -0.78 1.59 -3.52
CA ASP A 464 0.68 1.48 -3.45
C ASP A 464 1.27 1.27 -4.85
N ILE A 465 1.27 2.34 -5.65
CA ILE A 465 1.88 2.37 -6.99
C ILE A 465 2.95 3.47 -7.03
N PRO A 466 4.24 3.12 -7.16
CA PRO A 466 5.32 4.11 -7.15
C PRO A 466 5.29 5.00 -8.41
N PRO A 467 5.80 6.25 -8.34
CA PRO A 467 5.80 7.19 -9.47
C PRO A 467 6.44 6.70 -10.78
N ARG A 468 7.35 5.72 -10.70
CA ARG A 468 7.99 5.07 -11.86
C ARG A 468 7.05 4.13 -12.65
N GLN A 469 5.90 3.80 -12.08
CA GLN A 469 4.85 2.98 -12.69
C GLN A 469 3.66 3.83 -13.16
N ILE A 470 3.84 5.14 -13.25
CA ILE A 470 2.81 6.10 -13.66
C ILE A 470 3.24 6.77 -14.96
N ILE A 471 2.44 6.53 -16.00
CA ILE A 471 2.59 7.07 -17.35
C ILE A 471 1.38 7.96 -17.64
N GLY A 472 1.64 9.20 -18.06
CA GLY A 472 0.62 10.21 -18.31
C GLY A 472 0.86 10.98 -19.61
N SER A 473 0.05 12.01 -19.83
CA SER A 473 0.40 13.06 -20.79
C SER A 473 1.62 13.83 -20.30
N ASP A 474 2.40 14.35 -21.25
CA ASP A 474 3.67 15.01 -20.94
C ASP A 474 3.66 16.50 -21.23
N GLU A 475 4.37 17.21 -20.37
CA GLU A 475 4.81 18.59 -20.53
C GLU A 475 6.32 18.69 -20.31
N THR A 476 6.91 19.82 -20.68
CA THR A 476 8.33 20.07 -20.49
C THR A 476 8.67 20.21 -19.01
N ILE A 477 9.86 19.73 -18.64
CA ILE A 477 10.52 20.03 -17.37
C ILE A 477 11.88 20.64 -17.68
N LYS A 478 12.34 21.53 -16.82
CA LYS A 478 13.67 22.16 -16.94
C LYS A 478 14.24 22.49 -15.56
N SER A 479 15.52 22.80 -15.51
CA SER A 479 16.08 23.46 -14.32
C SER A 479 15.47 24.87 -14.18
N ASN A 480 15.33 25.35 -12.94
CA ASN A 480 14.93 26.73 -12.65
C ASN A 480 15.84 27.77 -13.30
N ASP A 481 17.14 27.47 -13.44
CA ASP A 481 18.14 28.39 -13.97
C ASP A 481 18.48 28.14 -15.45
N GLN A 482 17.86 27.14 -16.08
CA GLN A 482 18.04 26.85 -17.51
C GLN A 482 17.55 27.98 -18.44
N GLY A 483 16.57 28.77 -18.01
CA GLY A 483 15.99 29.84 -18.83
C GLY A 483 15.45 29.32 -20.17
N ASP A 484 15.97 29.88 -21.28
CA ASP A 484 15.67 29.48 -22.67
C ASP A 484 16.83 28.68 -23.31
N GLU A 485 17.84 28.30 -22.53
CA GLU A 485 18.98 27.54 -23.04
C GLU A 485 18.55 26.11 -23.38
N ASP A 486 18.95 25.64 -24.57
CA ASP A 486 18.71 24.27 -25.00
C ASP A 486 19.39 23.29 -24.04
N GLY A 487 18.69 22.22 -23.66
CA GLY A 487 19.22 21.19 -22.74
C GLY A 487 20.45 20.44 -23.27
N LEU A 488 20.82 20.60 -24.54
CA LEU A 488 22.10 20.14 -25.09
C LEU A 488 23.29 21.00 -24.65
N ASN A 489 23.06 22.24 -24.23
CA ASN A 489 24.09 23.19 -23.81
C ASN A 489 24.08 23.45 -22.31
N TYR A 490 22.90 23.39 -21.68
CA TYR A 490 22.76 23.55 -20.24
C TYR A 490 23.12 22.26 -19.49
N VAL A 491 23.86 22.40 -18.38
CA VAL A 491 24.23 21.30 -17.49
C VAL A 491 23.62 21.57 -16.13
N PHE A 492 22.93 20.58 -15.57
CA PHE A 492 22.32 20.68 -14.24
C PHE A 492 23.39 20.93 -13.17
N GLU A 493 23.23 22.00 -12.40
CA GLU A 493 24.15 22.44 -11.34
C GLU A 493 23.69 21.96 -9.93
N ASP A 494 24.47 22.24 -8.88
CA ASP A 494 24.23 21.69 -7.53
C ASP A 494 23.12 22.41 -6.74
N ASP A 495 22.80 23.65 -7.11
CA ASP A 495 21.68 24.44 -6.58
C ASP A 495 20.42 24.40 -7.45
N ASP A 496 20.49 23.74 -8.61
CA ASP A 496 19.35 23.56 -9.50
C ASP A 496 18.23 22.71 -8.87
N VAL A 497 17.00 23.08 -9.20
CA VAL A 497 15.80 22.29 -8.94
C VAL A 497 14.99 22.13 -10.22
N LEU A 498 14.30 21.00 -10.33
CA LEU A 498 13.39 20.76 -11.46
C LEU A 498 12.09 21.54 -11.28
N ILE A 499 11.73 22.29 -12.32
CA ILE A 499 10.47 23.02 -12.45
C ILE A 499 9.68 22.59 -13.68
N LEU A 500 8.37 22.82 -13.64
CA LEU A 500 7.50 22.68 -14.81
C LEU A 500 7.84 23.75 -15.86
N GLY A 501 8.08 23.32 -17.09
CA GLY A 501 8.62 24.14 -18.17
C GLY A 501 7.58 24.96 -18.93
N GLY A 502 6.30 24.62 -18.81
CA GLY A 502 5.20 25.40 -19.37
C GLY A 502 4.79 25.06 -20.81
N GLU A 503 5.40 24.03 -21.41
CA GLU A 503 5.07 23.60 -22.77
C GLU A 503 4.52 22.17 -22.81
N PHE A 504 3.32 22.02 -23.36
CA PHE A 504 2.70 20.72 -23.55
C PHE A 504 3.36 19.93 -24.69
N ILE A 505 3.73 18.67 -24.44
CA ILE A 505 4.42 17.80 -25.40
C ILE A 505 3.41 16.89 -26.12
N VAL A 506 2.67 16.07 -25.37
CA VAL A 506 1.80 15.06 -25.97
C VAL A 506 0.66 14.63 -25.05
N LYS A 507 -0.54 14.43 -25.65
CA LYS A 507 -1.69 13.82 -24.96
C LYS A 507 -1.58 12.31 -25.05
N ASN A 508 -1.57 11.62 -23.92
CA ASN A 508 -1.44 10.16 -23.85
C ASN A 508 -2.78 9.42 -24.01
N LEU A 509 -3.37 9.49 -25.20
CA LEU A 509 -4.64 8.82 -25.54
C LEU A 509 -4.49 7.94 -26.79
N LYS A 510 -5.33 6.90 -26.88
CA LYS A 510 -5.40 5.99 -28.03
C LYS A 510 -4.03 5.37 -28.34
N MET A 511 -3.55 5.46 -29.59
CA MET A 511 -2.27 4.90 -30.01
C MET A 511 -1.06 5.46 -29.23
N ASN A 512 -1.20 6.65 -28.63
CA ASN A 512 -0.12 7.19 -27.80
C ASN A 512 0.07 6.33 -26.54
N LYS A 513 -1.01 5.79 -25.94
CA LYS A 513 -0.90 4.84 -24.80
C LYS A 513 -0.05 3.63 -25.16
N VAL A 514 -0.26 3.06 -26.35
CA VAL A 514 0.53 1.92 -26.85
C VAL A 514 2.00 2.31 -27.06
N SER A 515 2.23 3.49 -27.63
CA SER A 515 3.59 3.96 -27.93
C SER A 515 4.40 4.17 -26.64
N VAL A 516 3.80 4.78 -25.61
CA VAL A 516 4.48 5.01 -24.33
C VAL A 516 4.62 3.72 -23.51
N ILE A 517 3.66 2.78 -23.59
CA ILE A 517 3.84 1.43 -23.00
C ILE A 517 5.09 0.77 -23.59
N ALA A 518 5.24 0.79 -24.91
CA ALA A 518 6.40 0.19 -25.57
C ALA A 518 7.72 0.90 -25.23
N GLN A 519 7.69 2.22 -24.98
CA GLN A 519 8.88 3.01 -24.65
C GLN A 519 9.29 2.89 -23.17
N GLU A 520 8.34 3.02 -22.24
CA GLU A 520 8.63 3.13 -20.81
C GLU A 520 8.63 1.75 -20.12
N ILE A 521 7.69 0.87 -20.47
CA ILE A 521 7.62 -0.49 -19.89
C ILE A 521 8.57 -1.43 -20.65
N GLY A 522 8.68 -1.26 -21.98
CA GLY A 522 9.52 -2.10 -22.83
C GLY A 522 9.03 -3.54 -22.98
N GLN A 523 7.81 -3.83 -22.50
CA GLN A 523 7.19 -5.14 -22.53
C GLN A 523 5.68 -5.00 -22.78
N GLN A 524 5.11 -5.93 -23.55
CA GLN A 524 3.67 -5.99 -23.79
C GLN A 524 2.98 -6.50 -22.51
N PRO A 525 2.04 -5.72 -21.91
CA PRO A 525 1.28 -6.17 -20.75
C PRO A 525 0.39 -7.35 -21.08
N VAL A 526 -0.04 -8.09 -20.05
CA VAL A 526 -0.93 -9.26 -20.19
C VAL A 526 -2.34 -9.00 -19.66
N LEU A 527 -2.52 -7.90 -18.93
CA LEU A 527 -3.82 -7.40 -18.49
C LEU A 527 -3.95 -5.91 -18.78
N SER A 528 -5.13 -5.48 -19.22
CA SER A 528 -5.50 -4.07 -19.34
C SER A 528 -6.88 -3.77 -18.78
N PHE A 529 -7.02 -2.60 -18.16
CA PHE A 529 -8.27 -2.07 -17.65
C PHE A 529 -8.47 -0.64 -18.17
N GLY A 530 -9.64 -0.36 -18.73
CA GLY A 530 -10.02 0.98 -19.22
C GLY A 530 -11.52 1.23 -19.07
N ASN A 531 -12.00 2.37 -19.56
CA ASN A 531 -13.43 2.73 -19.48
C ASN A 531 -13.93 3.52 -20.70
N SER A 532 -13.06 3.81 -21.67
CA SER A 532 -13.40 4.69 -22.79
C SER A 532 -12.81 4.22 -24.12
N THR A 533 -13.27 4.82 -25.23
CA THR A 533 -12.61 4.63 -26.54
C THR A 533 -11.19 5.20 -26.60
N GLY A 534 -10.77 5.98 -25.59
CA GLY A 534 -9.38 6.41 -25.41
C GLY A 534 -8.45 5.23 -25.08
N ASP A 535 -8.99 4.16 -24.51
CA ASP A 535 -8.25 2.97 -24.06
C ASP A 535 -8.23 1.84 -25.09
N LEU A 536 -9.09 1.92 -26.11
CA LEU A 536 -9.28 0.85 -27.08
C LEU A 536 -7.95 0.35 -27.67
N SER A 537 -7.04 1.26 -28.05
CA SER A 537 -5.73 0.86 -28.57
C SER A 537 -4.85 0.16 -27.54
N MET A 538 -4.91 0.56 -26.26
CA MET A 538 -4.20 -0.11 -25.17
C MET A 538 -4.74 -1.52 -24.95
N CYS A 539 -6.06 -1.66 -24.88
CA CYS A 539 -6.72 -2.96 -24.70
C CYS A 539 -6.46 -3.90 -25.87
N GLU A 540 -6.63 -3.42 -27.10
CA GLU A 540 -6.28 -4.17 -28.31
C GLU A 540 -4.81 -4.57 -28.35
N TYR A 541 -3.90 -3.66 -27.98
CA TYR A 541 -2.48 -3.97 -27.92
C TYR A 541 -2.18 -5.06 -26.90
N VAL A 542 -2.84 -5.07 -25.74
CA VAL A 542 -2.63 -6.12 -24.73
C VAL A 542 -3.11 -7.48 -25.23
N VAL A 543 -4.27 -7.57 -25.89
CA VAL A 543 -4.82 -8.88 -26.30
C VAL A 543 -4.32 -9.36 -27.67
N SER A 544 -3.85 -8.46 -28.52
CA SER A 544 -3.43 -8.80 -29.89
C SER A 544 -2.01 -9.35 -29.94
N ASN A 545 -1.86 -10.55 -30.53
CA ASN A 545 -0.57 -11.20 -30.76
C ASN A 545 0.30 -11.30 -29.48
N ASN A 546 -0.33 -11.41 -28.32
CA ASN A 546 0.39 -11.55 -27.06
C ASN A 546 1.08 -12.91 -26.99
N LYS A 547 2.30 -12.92 -26.45
CA LYS A 547 3.06 -14.15 -26.20
C LYS A 547 2.36 -15.04 -25.17
N TYR A 548 1.70 -14.43 -24.19
CA TYR A 548 1.02 -15.09 -23.10
C TYR A 548 -0.49 -14.97 -23.25
N LYS A 549 -1.23 -15.77 -22.50
CA LYS A 549 -2.67 -15.54 -22.33
C LYS A 549 -2.88 -14.15 -21.74
N SER A 550 -3.77 -13.37 -22.34
CA SER A 550 -4.00 -11.98 -21.98
C SER A 550 -5.49 -11.66 -22.00
N MET A 551 -5.90 -10.65 -21.23
CA MET A 551 -7.29 -10.21 -21.16
C MET A 551 -7.39 -8.68 -21.05
N ALA A 552 -8.46 -8.13 -21.60
CA ALA A 552 -8.81 -6.73 -21.45
C ALA A 552 -10.18 -6.61 -20.76
N PHE A 553 -10.27 -5.67 -19.82
CA PHE A 553 -11.48 -5.35 -19.08
C PHE A 553 -11.86 -3.90 -19.33
N MET A 554 -13.16 -3.64 -19.48
CA MET A 554 -13.69 -2.29 -19.68
C MET A 554 -14.79 -1.98 -18.68
N LEU A 555 -14.66 -0.88 -17.94
CA LEU A 555 -15.69 -0.42 -17.02
C LEU A 555 -16.84 0.21 -17.78
N CYS A 556 -18.05 -0.28 -17.50
CA CYS A 556 -19.32 0.28 -17.94
C CYS A 556 -19.90 1.10 -16.79
N CYS A 557 -19.81 2.43 -16.88
CA CYS A 557 -20.39 3.35 -15.91
C CYS A 557 -21.92 3.45 -16.07
N ASP A 558 -22.61 2.36 -15.69
CA ASP A 558 -24.06 2.15 -15.80
C ASP A 558 -24.82 2.41 -14.49
N ASP A 559 -24.11 2.77 -13.42
CA ASP A 559 -24.72 3.07 -12.13
C ASP A 559 -25.13 4.54 -12.03
N THR A 560 -26.43 4.79 -12.19
CA THR A 560 -27.02 6.14 -12.08
C THR A 560 -27.51 6.49 -10.68
N VAL A 561 -27.21 5.65 -9.68
CA VAL A 561 -27.67 5.82 -8.29
C VAL A 561 -26.48 6.14 -7.38
N ARG A 562 -25.44 5.29 -7.42
CA ARG A 562 -24.23 5.43 -6.60
C ARG A 562 -23.14 6.26 -7.29
N GLU A 563 -23.25 6.42 -8.61
CA GLU A 563 -22.38 7.24 -9.45
C GLU A 563 -23.23 8.16 -10.36
N ASN A 564 -22.62 9.11 -11.07
CA ASN A 564 -23.18 9.88 -12.18
C ASN A 564 -23.10 9.11 -13.52
N GLY A 565 -23.41 7.81 -13.49
CA GLY A 565 -23.36 6.95 -14.67
C GLY A 565 -24.29 7.40 -15.80
N ASN A 566 -24.00 6.89 -17.00
CA ASN A 566 -24.78 7.19 -18.20
C ASN A 566 -25.08 5.89 -18.96
N VAL A 567 -26.34 5.45 -18.86
CA VAL A 567 -26.80 4.19 -19.47
C VAL A 567 -26.55 4.14 -20.98
N GLU A 568 -26.77 5.23 -21.72
CA GLU A 568 -26.54 5.24 -23.17
C GLU A 568 -25.04 5.10 -23.52
N LYS A 569 -24.16 5.71 -22.73
CA LYS A 569 -22.70 5.53 -22.89
C LYS A 569 -22.28 4.12 -22.49
N ALA A 570 -22.83 3.58 -21.40
CA ALA A 570 -22.55 2.22 -20.96
C ALA A 570 -23.02 1.17 -21.99
N ASP A 571 -24.20 1.33 -22.59
CA ASP A 571 -24.70 0.44 -23.65
C ASP A 571 -23.75 0.40 -24.85
N LYS A 572 -23.15 1.54 -25.22
CA LYS A 572 -22.12 1.61 -26.26
C LYS A 572 -20.83 0.90 -25.84
N MET A 573 -20.46 0.97 -24.56
CA MET A 573 -19.30 0.26 -24.03
C MET A 573 -19.52 -1.25 -24.01
N TYR A 574 -20.69 -1.73 -23.59
CA TYR A 574 -21.06 -3.14 -23.69
C TYR A 574 -20.97 -3.65 -25.13
N ALA A 575 -21.54 -2.91 -26.10
CA ALA A 575 -21.46 -3.29 -27.51
C ALA A 575 -20.02 -3.32 -28.04
N LEU A 576 -19.15 -2.41 -27.58
CA LEU A 576 -17.74 -2.41 -27.92
C LEU A 576 -17.01 -3.63 -27.31
N CYS A 577 -17.32 -3.99 -26.06
CA CYS A 577 -16.75 -5.18 -25.43
C CYS A 577 -17.13 -6.44 -26.20
N ASP A 578 -18.39 -6.56 -26.62
CA ASP A 578 -18.87 -7.68 -27.45
C ASP A 578 -18.16 -7.72 -28.82
N GLU A 579 -17.88 -6.57 -29.44
CA GLU A 579 -17.17 -6.49 -30.73
C GLU A 579 -15.70 -6.90 -30.61
N CYS A 580 -15.03 -6.49 -29.53
CA CYS A 580 -13.60 -6.69 -29.31
C CYS A 580 -13.26 -7.92 -28.45
N ASP A 581 -14.25 -8.69 -27.98
CA ASP A 581 -14.09 -9.80 -27.03
C ASP A 581 -13.39 -9.36 -25.72
N PHE A 582 -13.75 -8.16 -25.23
CA PHE A 582 -13.31 -7.65 -23.94
C PHE A 582 -14.32 -8.01 -22.85
N VAL A 583 -13.87 -8.04 -21.59
CA VAL A 583 -14.72 -8.34 -20.45
C VAL A 583 -15.33 -7.04 -19.90
N PRO A 584 -16.65 -6.82 -20.01
CA PRO A 584 -17.28 -5.64 -19.43
C PRO A 584 -17.39 -5.78 -17.90
N ILE A 585 -17.23 -4.67 -17.18
CA ILE A 585 -17.45 -4.55 -15.74
C ILE A 585 -18.63 -3.59 -15.52
N SER A 586 -19.76 -4.09 -15.03
CA SER A 586 -20.93 -3.29 -14.66
C SER A 586 -20.72 -2.66 -13.29
N MET A 587 -20.52 -1.33 -13.20
CA MET A 587 -20.45 -0.65 -11.90
C MET A 587 -21.71 -0.88 -11.07
N LYS A 588 -22.87 -0.99 -11.73
CA LYS A 588 -24.16 -1.21 -11.09
C LYS A 588 -24.33 -2.63 -10.54
N ASN A 589 -24.00 -3.64 -11.31
CA ASN A 589 -24.36 -5.03 -10.99
C ASN A 589 -23.18 -5.86 -10.45
N ASP A 590 -21.95 -5.51 -10.82
CA ASP A 590 -20.76 -6.24 -10.38
C ASP A 590 -20.22 -5.75 -9.05
N TRP A 591 -20.56 -4.52 -8.62
CA TRP A 591 -20.01 -3.93 -7.41
C TRP A 591 -21.06 -3.76 -6.32
N THR A 592 -20.70 -4.08 -5.08
CA THR A 592 -21.55 -3.90 -3.89
C THR A 592 -21.51 -2.46 -3.39
N THR A 593 -20.40 -1.76 -3.58
CA THR A 593 -20.20 -0.33 -3.28
C THR A 593 -19.27 0.31 -4.30
N ILE A 594 -19.30 1.64 -4.43
CA ILE A 594 -18.36 2.40 -5.30
C ILE A 594 -17.24 3.02 -4.44
N TYR A 595 -17.63 3.83 -3.46
CA TYR A 595 -16.72 4.63 -2.62
C TYR A 595 -16.80 4.27 -1.12
N GLY A 596 -17.53 3.21 -0.76
CA GLY A 596 -17.83 2.85 0.63
C GLY A 596 -19.24 3.25 1.05
N ASP A 597 -19.78 2.58 2.06
CA ASP A 597 -21.20 2.67 2.43
C ASP A 597 -21.58 3.97 3.14
N ASN A 598 -20.59 4.71 3.65
CA ASN A 598 -20.77 6.02 4.28
C ASN A 598 -20.81 7.19 3.27
N VAL A 599 -20.54 6.93 1.99
CA VAL A 599 -20.57 7.92 0.91
C VAL A 599 -21.93 7.92 0.24
N THR A 600 -22.53 9.10 0.13
CA THR A 600 -23.84 9.27 -0.52
C THR A 600 -23.78 10.36 -1.57
N ARG A 601 -24.47 10.16 -2.69
CA ARG A 601 -24.62 11.19 -3.71
C ARG A 601 -25.63 12.26 -3.23
N LYS A 602 -25.36 13.54 -3.55
CA LYS A 602 -26.21 14.68 -3.19
C LYS A 602 -27.46 14.81 -4.05
#